data_AF-A0A7V9S645-F1
#
_entry.id   AF-A0A7V9S645-F1
#
_cell.length_a   1.000
_cell.length_b   1.000
_cell.length_c   1.000
_cell.angle_alpha   90.00
_cell.angle_beta   90.00
_cell.angle_gamma   90.00
#
_symmetry.space_group_name_H-M   'P 1'
#
loop_
_entity.id
_entity.type
_entity.pdbx_description
1 polymer ?
#
loop_
_entity_poly.entity_id
_entity_poly.type
_entity_poly.pdbx_seq_one_letter_code
_entity_poly.pdbx_strand_id
1 'polypeptide(L)' 'DERLRVRAALETLPMPQREAIDLAFFGGMTQAEISTKLGTPLGTVKARIRRGLLALREVLPRIST' A
#
# COMPACT_ATOMS: atom_id res chain seq x y z
N ASP A 1 17.73 8.53 -4.71
CA ASP A 1 16.82 8.12 -5.81
C ASP A 1 15.75 7.10 -5.48
N GLU A 2 16.07 5.93 -4.92
CA GLU A 2 15.10 4.84 -4.77
C GLU A 2 13.90 5.17 -3.87
N ARG A 3 14.12 5.77 -2.69
CA ARG A 3 13.04 6.23 -1.80
C ARG A 3 12.11 7.24 -2.46
N LEU A 4 12.65 8.15 -3.27
CA LEU A 4 11.86 9.13 -4.03
C LEU A 4 10.99 8.43 -5.09
N ARG A 5 11.52 7.41 -5.77
CA ARG A 5 10.76 6.60 -6.75
C ARG A 5 9.62 5.83 -6.09
N VAL A 6 9.87 5.19 -4.94
CA VAL A 6 8.82 4.49 -4.19
C VAL A 6 7.73 5.47 -3.74
N ARG A 7 8.12 6.65 -3.25
CA ARG A 7 7.15 7.68 -2.84
C ARG A 7 6.31 8.19 -4.01
N ALA A 8 6.95 8.47 -5.15
CA ALA A 8 6.25 8.87 -6.37
C ALA A 8 5.31 7.78 -6.89
N ALA A 9 5.70 6.50 -6.80
CA ALA A 9 4.83 5.38 -7.18
C ALA A 9 3.64 5.22 -6.21
N LEU A 10 3.83 5.45 -4.91
CA LEU A 10 2.72 5.48 -3.95
C LEU A 10 1.74 6.61 -4.28
N GLU A 11 2.24 7.74 -4.79
CA GLU A 11 1.44 8.88 -5.22
C GLU A 11 0.53 8.59 -6.41
N THR A 12 0.79 7.55 -7.20
CA THR A 12 -0.10 7.13 -8.31
C THR A 12 -1.25 6.23 -7.85
N LEU A 13 -1.22 5.74 -6.60
CA LEU A 13 -2.28 4.89 -6.08
C LEU A 13 -3.52 5.70 -5.65
N PRO A 14 -4.73 5.16 -5.85
CA PRO A 14 -5.93 5.68 -5.21
C PRO A 14 -5.74 5.77 -3.69
N MET A 15 -6.22 6.86 -3.10
CA MET A 15 -6.02 7.18 -1.68
C MET A 15 -6.31 5.99 -0.73
N PRO A 16 -7.40 5.21 -0.88
CA PRO A 16 -7.65 4.08 0.03
C PRO A 16 -6.63 2.94 -0.08
N GLN A 17 -5.97 2.79 -1.23
CA GLN A 17 -4.91 1.79 -1.42
C GLN A 17 -3.60 2.29 -0.83
N ARG A 18 -3.26 3.56 -1.06
CA ARG A 18 -2.09 4.22 -0.47
C ARG A 18 -2.16 4.19 1.05
N GLU A 19 -3.27 4.63 1.64
CA GLU A 19 -3.45 4.66 3.09
C GLU A 19 -3.30 3.27 3.71
N ALA A 20 -3.89 2.23 3.10
CA ALA A 20 -3.77 0.86 3.59
C ALA A 20 -2.33 0.32 3.50
N ILE A 21 -1.59 0.69 2.44
CA ILE A 21 -0.17 0.33 2.28
C ILE A 21 0.69 1.10 3.27
N ASP A 22 0.44 2.39 3.46
CA ASP A 22 1.24 3.22 4.36
C ASP A 22 1.12 2.72 5.81
N LEU A 23 -0.10 2.42 6.26
CA LEU A 23 -0.33 1.87 7.60
C LEU A 23 0.31 0.49 7.79
N ALA A 24 0.29 -0.36 6.74
CA ALA A 24 0.87 -1.71 6.82
C ALA A 24 2.40 -1.70 6.83
N PHE A 25 3.03 -0.97 5.90
CA PHE A 25 4.47 -1.06 5.66
C PHE A 25 5.28 0.00 6.38
N PHE A 26 4.74 1.22 6.56
CA PHE A 26 5.41 2.29 7.31
C PHE A 26 4.85 2.43 8.73
N GLY A 27 3.56 2.16 8.92
CA GLY A 27 2.92 2.16 10.23
C GLY A 27 3.10 0.88 11.04
N GLY A 28 3.61 -0.20 10.43
CA GLY A 28 3.83 -1.49 11.08
C GLY A 28 2.55 -2.19 11.56
N MET A 29 1.38 -1.74 11.10
CA MET A 29 0.10 -2.27 11.54
C MET A 29 -0.24 -3.57 10.83
N THR A 30 -0.80 -4.52 11.57
CA THR A 30 -1.45 -5.70 10.98
C THR A 30 -2.71 -5.30 10.22
N GLN A 31 -3.13 -6.13 9.27
CA GLN A 31 -4.36 -5.90 8.50
C GLN A 31 -5.62 -5.80 9.38
N ALA A 32 -5.64 -6.49 10.52
CA ALA A 32 -6.72 -6.43 11.49
C ALA A 32 -6.73 -5.08 12.23
N GLU A 33 -5.58 -4.59 12.67
CA GLU A 33 -5.47 -3.26 13.30
C GLU A 33 -5.85 -2.15 12.31
N ILE A 34 -5.48 -2.27 11.03
CA ILE A 34 -5.89 -1.34 9.98
C ILE A 34 -7.41 -1.37 9.78
N SER A 35 -8.00 -2.57 9.77
CA SER A 35 -9.46 -2.74 9.68
C SER A 35 -10.18 -2.00 10.80
N THR A 36 -9.73 -2.18 12.04
CA THR A 36 -10.25 -1.47 13.21
C THR A 36 -10.04 0.04 13.11
N LYS A 37 -8.82 0.48 12.77
CA LYS A 37 -8.47 1.91 12.69
C LYS A 37 -9.28 2.66 11.63
N LEU A 38 -9.52 2.04 10.47
CA LEU A 38 -10.22 2.65 9.34
C LEU A 38 -11.73 2.39 9.34
N GLY A 39 -12.28 1.67 10.34
CA GLY A 39 -13.68 1.26 10.35
C GLY A 39 -14.09 0.48 9.08
N THR A 40 -13.13 -0.20 8.45
CA THR A 40 -13.29 -0.81 7.11
C THR A 40 -13.19 -2.33 7.26
N PRO A 41 -14.05 -3.14 6.61
CA PRO A 41 -13.97 -4.60 6.72
C PRO A 41 -12.59 -5.17 6.36
N LEU A 42 -12.13 -6.19 7.10
CA LEU A 42 -10.81 -6.81 6.91
C LEU A 42 -10.59 -7.29 5.46
N GLY A 43 -11.62 -7.85 4.83
CA GLY A 43 -11.57 -8.26 3.42
C GLY A 43 -11.30 -7.09 2.47
N THR A 44 -11.89 -5.92 2.75
CA THR A 44 -11.68 -4.68 1.98
C THR A 44 -10.27 -4.15 2.17
N VAL A 45 -9.73 -4.19 3.40
CA VAL A 45 -8.33 -3.82 3.69
C VAL A 45 -7.37 -4.71 2.91
N LYS A 46 -7.54 -6.04 2.99
CA LYS A 46 -6.76 -7.02 2.22
C LYS A 46 -6.80 -6.73 0.73
N ALA A 47 -7.99 -6.45 0.18
CA ALA A 47 -8.16 -6.15 -1.23
C ALA A 47 -7.50 -4.82 -1.65
N ARG A 48 -7.56 -3.78 -0.81
CA ARG A 48 -6.86 -2.50 -1.03
C ARG A 48 -5.35 -2.69 -1.07
N ILE A 49 -4.78 -3.39 -0.09
CA ILE A 49 -3.35 -3.69 -0.02
C ILE A 49 -2.93 -4.50 -1.25
N ARG A 50 -3.64 -5.60 -1.56
CA ARG A 50 -3.31 -6.45 -2.72
C ARG A 50 -3.32 -5.66 -4.03
N ARG A 51 -4.37 -4.87 -4.29
CA ARG A 51 -4.46 -4.08 -5.53
C ARG A 51 -3.38 -3.01 -5.60
N GLY A 52 -3.10 -2.33 -4.49
CA GLY A 52 -2.04 -1.33 -4.45
C GLY A 52 -0.66 -1.95 -4.72
N LEU A 53 -0.35 -3.10 -4.11
CA LEU A 53 0.92 -3.82 -4.36
C LEU A 53 1.05 -4.28 -5.82
N LEU A 54 -0.04 -4.76 -6.43
CA LEU A 54 -0.06 -5.11 -7.85
C LEU A 54 0.20 -3.89 -8.73
N ALA A 55 -0.48 -2.76 -8.46
CA ALA A 55 -0.27 -1.53 -9.22
C ALA A 55 1.16 -0.99 -9.07
N LEU A 56 1.73 -1.04 -7.86
CA LEU A 56 3.12 -0.64 -7.61
C LEU A 56 4.12 -1.49 -8.38
N ARG A 57 3.85 -2.80 -8.54
CA ARG A 57 4.71 -3.70 -9.32
C ARG A 57 4.76 -3.35 -10.81
N GLU A 58 3.68 -2.80 -11.36
CA GLU A 58 3.64 -2.39 -12.78
C GLU A 58 4.43 -1.11 -13.03
N VAL A 59 4.49 -0.21 -12.04
CA VAL A 59 5.12 1.12 -12.20
C VAL A 59 6.55 1.18 -11.64
N LEU A 60 6.89 0.30 -10.70
CA LEU A 60 8.25 0.15 -10.21
C LEU A 60 8.96 -0.87 -11.09
N PRO A 61 9.99 -0.46 -11.88
CA PRO A 61 10.78 -1.43 -12.61
C PRO A 61 11.33 -2.46 -11.63
N ARG A 62 11.27 -3.75 -12.01
CA ARG A 62 11.82 -4.86 -11.23
C ARG A 62 13.18 -4.42 -10.70
N ILE A 63 13.26 -4.36 -9.38
CA ILE A 63 14.49 -4.05 -8.65
C ILE A 63 15.41 -5.25 -8.92
N SER A 64 16.12 -5.20 -10.04
CA SER A 64 17.20 -6.11 -10.35
C SER A 64 18.43 -5.57 -9.63
N THR A 65 18.65 -6.05 -8.41
CA THR A 65 19.93 -5.93 -7.72
C THR A 65 20.29 -7.27 -7.10
#